data_AF-A0A855FIW3-F1
#
_entry.id   AF-A0A855FIW3-F1
#
_cell.length_a   1.000
_cell.length_b   1.000
_cell.length_c   1.000
_cell.angle_alpha   90.00
_cell.angle_beta   90.00
_cell.angle_gamma   90.00
#
_symmetry.space_group_name_H-M   'P 1'
#
loop_
_entity.id
_entity.type
_entity.pdbx_description
1 polymer ?
#
loop_
_entity_poly.entity_id
_entity_poly.type
_entity_poly.pdbx_seq_one_letter_code
_entity_poly.pdbx_strand_id
1 'polypeptide(L)' 'MKTFNQIKTLIGFCQTDEFFLEYLQMLQAAGVIHVNDGDIDADGKNISEDFYDCLASVYGIEPEQQTEDALWQQD' A
#
# COMPACT_ATOMS: atom_id res chain seq x y z
N MET A 1 -3.73 10.20 -0.32
CA MET A 1 -4.35 8.98 0.22
C MET A 1 -4.47 7.98 -0.91
N LYS A 2 -4.08 6.73 -0.67
CA LYS A 2 -4.18 5.60 -1.61
C LYS A 2 -5.22 4.62 -1.11
N THR A 3 -5.92 3.95 -2.01
CA THR A 3 -6.93 2.95 -1.66
C THR A 3 -6.28 1.62 -1.29
N PHE A 4 -6.98 0.79 -0.50
CA PHE A 4 -6.56 -0.59 -0.23
C PHE A 4 -6.31 -1.39 -1.51
N ASN A 5 -7.12 -1.18 -2.55
CA ASN A 5 -6.91 -1.88 -3.82
C ASN A 5 -5.61 -1.48 -4.52
N GLN A 6 -5.21 -0.21 -4.45
CA GLN A 6 -3.93 0.23 -5.04
C GLN A 6 -2.75 -0.44 -4.35
N ILE A 7 -2.70 -0.44 -3.02
CA ILE A 7 -1.58 -1.05 -2.29
C ILE A 7 -1.58 -2.57 -2.38
N LYS A 8 -2.76 -3.23 -2.31
CA LYS A 8 -2.85 -4.68 -2.51
C LYS A 8 -2.36 -5.08 -3.90
N THR A 9 -2.71 -4.31 -4.92
CA THR A 9 -2.23 -4.56 -6.29
C THR A 9 -0.72 -4.39 -6.38
N LEU A 10 -0.18 -3.33 -5.78
CA LEU A 10 1.26 -3.05 -5.77
C LEU A 10 2.05 -4.22 -5.18
N ILE A 11 1.65 -4.72 -4.02
CA ILE A 11 2.38 -5.77 -3.29
C ILE A 11 1.95 -7.20 -3.66
N GLY A 12 1.07 -7.36 -4.65
CA GLY A 12 0.58 -8.67 -5.10
C GLY A 12 -0.31 -9.40 -4.08
N PHE A 13 -1.04 -8.67 -3.23
CA PHE A 13 -1.94 -9.23 -2.22
C PHE A 13 -3.34 -9.50 -2.79
N CYS A 14 -3.83 -10.73 -2.69
CA CYS A 14 -5.03 -11.19 -3.38
C CYS A 14 -6.23 -11.54 -2.47
N GLN A 15 -6.16 -11.29 -1.17
CA GLN A 15 -7.24 -11.59 -0.22
C GLN A 15 -8.16 -10.37 0.02
N THR A 16 -9.20 -10.57 0.84
CA THR A 16 -10.19 -9.52 1.17
C THR A 16 -9.59 -8.37 1.98
N ASP A 17 -10.33 -7.27 2.14
CA ASP A 17 -9.89 -6.12 2.93
C ASP A 17 -9.68 -6.49 4.40
N GLU A 18 -10.51 -7.38 4.96
CA GLU A 18 -10.37 -7.86 6.34
C GLU A 18 -9.06 -8.62 6.53
N PHE A 19 -8.75 -9.56 5.62
CA PHE A 19 -7.47 -10.29 5.66
C PHE A 19 -6.28 -9.38 5.37
N PHE A 20 -6.45 -8.33 4.57
CA PHE A 20 -5.40 -7.34 4.37
C PHE A 20 -5.09 -6.58 5.66
N LEU A 21 -6.10 -6.18 6.44
CA LEU A 21 -5.90 -5.52 7.72
C LEU A 21 -5.25 -6.45 8.76
N GLU A 22 -5.68 -7.72 8.84
CA GLU A 22 -5.02 -8.72 9.69
C GLU A 22 -3.56 -8.95 9.29
N TYR A 23 -3.29 -8.95 7.98
CA TYR A 23 -1.93 -9.04 7.45
C TYR A 23 -1.05 -7.87 7.88
N LEU A 24 -1.56 -6.62 7.79
CA LEU A 24 -0.85 -5.44 8.28
C LEU A 24 -0.59 -5.50 9.79
N GLN A 25 -1.55 -5.97 10.58
CA GLN A 25 -1.36 -6.19 12.02
C GLN A 25 -0.27 -7.23 12.30
N MET A 26 -0.22 -8.31 11.54
CA MET A 26 0.83 -9.33 11.66
C MET A 26 2.22 -8.74 11.34
N LEU A 27 2.33 -7.94 10.27
CA LEU A 27 3.60 -7.27 9.93
C LEU A 27 4.02 -6.27 11.01
N GLN A 28 3.08 -5.51 11.58
CA GLN A 28 3.34 -4.58 12.68
C GLN A 28 3.82 -5.33 13.93
N ALA A 29 3.14 -6.42 14.30
CA ALA A 29 3.52 -7.25 15.45
C ALA A 29 4.90 -7.91 15.27
N ALA A 30 5.28 -8.22 14.03
CA ALA A 30 6.61 -8.71 13.68
C ALA A 30 7.68 -7.61 13.62
N GLY A 31 7.31 -6.33 13.77
CA GLY A 31 8.23 -5.19 13.70
C GLY A 31 8.71 -4.86 12.28
N VAL A 32 8.03 -5.36 11.24
CA VAL A 32 8.38 -5.13 9.83
C VAL A 32 7.95 -3.74 9.37
N ILE A 33 6.79 -3.28 9.86
CA ILE A 33 6.22 -1.95 9.56
C ILE A 33 5.86 -1.23 10.85
N HIS A 34 5.77 0.10 10.75
CA HIS A 34 5.18 0.95 11.77
C HIS A 34 3.91 1.58 11.21
N VAL A 35 2.84 1.61 12.01
CA VAL A 35 1.56 2.21 11.66
C VAL A 35 1.30 3.33 12.66
N ASN A 36 1.22 4.57 12.18
CA ASN A 36 0.87 5.74 12.97
C ASN A 36 -0.64 6.03 12.90
N ASP A 37 -1.09 6.91 13.79
CA ASP A 37 -2.45 7.45 13.73
C ASP A 37 -2.70 8.14 12.38
N GLY A 38 -3.74 7.72 11.68
CA GLY A 38 -4.12 8.26 10.37
C GLY A 38 -3.45 7.58 9.16
N ASP A 39 -2.54 6.64 9.37
CA ASP A 39 -1.95 5.86 8.27
C ASP A 39 -2.94 4.90 7.62
N ILE A 40 -3.94 4.44 8.39
CA ILE A 40 -4.98 3.54 7.92
C ILE A 40 -6.35 4.12 8.27
N ASP A 41 -7.14 4.39 7.24
CA ASP A 41 -8.57 4.69 7.32
C ASP A 41 -9.35 3.46 6.83
N ALA A 42 -9.71 2.57 7.77
CA ALA A 42 -10.39 1.32 7.45
C ALA A 42 -11.81 1.53 6.92
N ASP A 43 -12.53 2.54 7.43
CA ASP A 43 -13.90 2.86 6.99
C ASP A 43 -13.90 3.45 5.57
N GLY A 44 -12.95 4.35 5.29
CA GLY A 44 -12.74 4.91 3.96
C GLY A 44 -11.96 4.01 3.01
N LYS A 45 -11.43 2.86 3.49
CA LYS A 45 -10.60 1.89 2.75
C LYS A 45 -9.36 2.52 2.11
N ASN A 46 -8.72 3.42 2.84
CA ASN A 46 -7.59 4.20 2.38
C ASN A 46 -6.40 4.08 3.34
N ILE A 47 -5.22 4.35 2.80
CA ILE A 47 -3.99 4.54 3.56
C ILE A 47 -3.33 5.87 3.20
N SER A 48 -2.50 6.39 4.11
CA SER A 48 -1.68 7.56 3.84
C SER A 48 -0.69 7.31 2.70
N GLU A 49 -0.22 8.37 2.04
CA GLU A 49 0.83 8.26 1.01
C GLU A 49 2.13 7.74 1.64
N ASP A 50 2.51 8.29 2.79
CA ASP A 50 3.71 7.88 3.52
C ASP A 50 3.69 6.39 3.89
N PHE A 51 2.53 5.87 4.32
CA PHE A 51 2.39 4.46 4.63
C PHE A 51 2.38 3.57 3.38
N TYR A 52 1.82 4.06 2.27
CA TYR A 52 1.89 3.39 0.97
C TYR A 52 3.34 3.22 0.52
N ASP A 53 4.14 4.28 0.57
CA ASP A 53 5.56 4.26 0.19
C ASP A 53 6.40 3.42 1.14
N CYS A 54 6.10 3.47 2.45
CA CYS A 54 6.73 2.62 3.45
C CYS A 54 6.48 1.13 3.16
N LEU A 55 5.23 0.76 2.90
CA LEU A 55 4.88 -0.63 2.62
C LEU A 55 5.44 -1.07 1.26
N ALA A 56 5.46 -0.23 0.23
CA ALA A 56 6.14 -0.51 -1.03
C ALA A 56 7.64 -0.83 -0.81
N SER A 57 8.30 -0.02 0.01
CA SER A 57 9.73 -0.19 0.34
C SER A 57 10.02 -1.51 1.06
N VAL A 58 9.12 -1.98 1.93
CA VAL A 58 9.25 -3.31 2.58
C VAL A 58 9.31 -4.45 1.57
N TYR A 59 8.60 -4.30 0.45
CA TYR A 59 8.59 -5.27 -0.64
C TYR A 59 9.70 -5.04 -1.68
N GLY A 60 10.57 -4.05 -1.47
CA GLY A 60 11.61 -3.67 -2.42
C GLY A 60 11.04 -3.07 -3.72
N ILE A 61 9.83 -2.51 -3.66
CA ILE A 61 9.17 -1.87 -4.79
C ILE A 61 9.45 -0.37 -4.67
N GLU A 62 10.01 0.22 -5.72
CA GLU A 62 9.97 1.67 -5.88
C GLU A 62 8.55 2.02 -6.34
N PRO A 63 7.74 2.70 -5.50
CA PRO A 63 6.42 3.11 -5.93
C PRO A 63 6.62 4.08 -7.09
N GLU A 64 6.31 3.62 -8.30
CA GLU A 64 6.40 4.42 -9.52
C GLU A 64 5.79 5.79 -9.21
N GLN A 65 6.58 6.86 -9.35
CA GLN A 65 6.12 8.24 -9.19
C GLN A 65 5.10 8.54 -10.29
N GLN A 66 3.87 8.01 -10.18
CA GLN A 66 2.80 8.09 -11.18
C GLN A 66 3.37 8.39 -12.56
N THR A 67 4.16 7.48 -13.11
CA THR A 67 4.85 7.80 -14.34
C THR A 67 3.78 7.91 -15.42
N GLU A 68 3.48 9.15 -15.80
CA GLU A 68 2.83 9.54 -17.05
C GLU A 68 3.52 8.90 -18.28
N ASP A 69 4.62 8.17 -18.09
CA ASP A 69 5.34 7.40 -19.12
C ASP A 69 4.55 6.20 -19.68
N ALA A 70 3.43 5.78 -19.07
CA ALA A 70 2.52 4.82 -19.71
C ALA A 70 1.65 5.45 -20.83
N LEU A 71 1.65 6.79 -20.97
CA LEU A 71 0.83 7.54 -21.94
C LEU A 71 1.59 8.01 -23.19
N TRP A 72 2.92 7.87 -23.25
CA TRP A 72 3.75 8.35 -24.37
C TRP A 72 4.45 7.27 -25.20
N GLN A 73 4.12 5.99 -25.03
CA GLN A 73 4.59 4.91 -25.93
C GLN A 73 3.56 4.52 -27.01
N GLN A 74 2.70 5.45 -27.42
CA GLN A 74 1.96 5.37 -28.67
C GLN A 74 2.30 6.60 -29.52
N ASP A 75 3.45 6.55 -30.19
CA ASP A 75 3.71 7.24 -31.45
C ASP A 75 4.53 6.32 -32.37
#